data_AF-A0A1V5NT84-F1
#
_entry.id   AF-A0A1V5NT84-F1
#
_cell.length_a   1.000
_cell.length_b   1.000
_cell.length_c   1.000
_cell.angle_alpha   90.00
_cell.angle_beta   90.00
_cell.angle_gamma   90.00
#
_symmetry.space_group_name_H-M   'P 1'
#
loop_
_entity.id
_entity.type
_entity.pdbx_description
1 polymer ?
#
loop_
_entity_poly.entity_id
_entity_poly.type
_entity_poly.pdbx_seq_one_letter_code
_entity_poly.pdbx_strand_id
1 'polypeptide(L)'
;MAANATIMTTEKIIASESIRSYPNLTEIPFPVVDTVTEVQYGAYPGASYGNYWFDMDHLKMFRSICEDFRKTGSKDALKKYYDEYIFGCENHDDFIDKIGYKTIKKLKEMDGGQPIILT
;
A
#
# COMPACT_ATOMS: atom_id res chain seq x y z
N MET A 1 13.07 -12.77 12.81
CA MET A 1 11.72 -12.96 13.37
C MET A 1 11.78 -12.45 14.81
N ALA A 2 11.07 -11.37 15.13
CA ALA A 2 11.27 -10.60 16.38
C ALA A 2 9.96 -10.16 17.05
N ALA A 3 8.87 -10.03 16.30
CA ALA A 3 7.57 -9.65 16.84
C ALA A 3 6.89 -10.83 17.55
N ASN A 4 6.09 -10.54 18.57
CA ASN A 4 5.24 -11.53 19.24
C ASN A 4 3.95 -11.84 18.46
N ALA A 5 3.54 -10.93 17.58
CA ALA A 5 2.44 -11.12 16.64
C ALA A 5 2.76 -10.41 15.31
N THR A 6 2.48 -11.07 14.19
CA THR A 6 2.73 -10.61 12.82
C THR A 6 1.42 -10.55 12.04
N ILE A 7 0.98 -9.33 11.73
CA ILE A 7 -0.16 -9.05 10.84
C ILE A 7 0.40 -8.69 9.47
N MET A 8 0.04 -9.46 8.45
CA MET A 8 0.55 -9.27 7.09
C MET A 8 -0.58 -8.84 6.15
N THR A 9 -0.40 -7.69 5.48
CA THR A 9 -1.24 -7.24 4.37
C THR A 9 -0.62 -7.67 3.05
N THR A 10 -1.43 -8.17 2.12
CA THR A 10 -0.97 -8.58 0.78
C THR A 10 -1.89 -8.02 -0.30
N GLU A 11 -1.35 -7.82 -1.49
CA GLU A 11 -2.11 -7.39 -2.67
C GLU A 11 -3.09 -8.47 -3.16
N LYS A 12 -2.77 -9.74 -2.94
CA LYS A 12 -3.60 -10.87 -3.37
C LYS A 12 -3.35 -12.09 -2.48
N ILE A 13 -4.43 -12.80 -2.15
CA ILE A 13 -4.35 -14.15 -1.57
C ILE A 13 -4.51 -15.19 -2.68
N ILE A 14 -3.62 -16.19 -2.69
CA ILE A 14 -3.61 -17.29 -3.65
C ILE A 14 -3.74 -18.65 -2.95
N ALA A 15 -4.05 -19.70 -3.72
CA ALA A 15 -4.14 -21.04 -3.19
C ALA A 15 -2.78 -21.54 -2.67
N SER A 16 -2.81 -22.31 -1.57
CA SER A 16 -1.59 -22.88 -0.99
C SER A 16 -0.88 -23.86 -1.93
N GLU A 17 -1.60 -24.49 -2.87
CA GLU A 17 -1.03 -25.37 -3.90
C GLU A 17 -0.13 -24.62 -4.87
N SER A 18 -0.51 -23.40 -5.27
CA SER A 18 0.31 -22.52 -6.12
C SER A 18 1.61 -22.14 -5.42
N ILE A 19 1.55 -21.81 -4.12
CA ILE A 19 2.74 -21.53 -3.30
C ILE A 19 3.67 -22.75 -3.21
N ARG A 20 3.10 -23.96 -3.01
CA ARG A 20 3.87 -25.21 -2.94
C ARG A 20 4.52 -25.61 -4.26
N SER A 21 4.00 -25.13 -5.40
CA SER A 21 4.57 -25.39 -6.72
C SER A 21 5.90 -24.65 -6.93
N TYR A 22 6.06 -23.49 -6.29
CA TYR A 22 7.28 -22.67 -6.35
C TYR A 22 7.72 -22.23 -4.94
N PRO A 23 8.14 -23.18 -4.08
CA PRO A 23 8.44 -22.89 -2.68
C PRO A 23 9.64 -21.95 -2.53
N ASN A 24 10.51 -21.86 -3.54
CA ASN A 24 11.65 -20.94 -3.58
C ASN A 24 11.25 -19.46 -3.68
N LEU A 25 10.00 -19.13 -3.98
CA LEU A 25 9.47 -17.76 -3.99
C LEU A 25 8.84 -17.36 -2.65
N THR A 26 8.77 -18.27 -1.67
CA THR A 26 8.23 -17.99 -0.34
C THR A 26 9.34 -17.50 0.58
N GLU A 27 9.36 -16.20 0.88
CA GLU A 27 10.37 -15.60 1.77
C GLU A 27 10.02 -15.72 3.25
N ILE A 28 8.73 -15.63 3.59
CA ILE A 28 8.25 -15.63 4.98
C ILE A 28 7.55 -16.96 5.26
N PRO A 29 8.03 -17.77 6.22
CA PRO A 29 7.41 -19.04 6.56
C PRO A 29 6.14 -18.84 7.40
N PHE A 30 5.12 -19.67 7.20
CA PHE A 30 3.83 -19.57 7.90
C PHE A 30 3.89 -19.57 9.45
N PRO A 31 4.85 -20.25 10.14
CA PRO A 31 4.83 -20.31 11.61
C PRO A 31 5.05 -18.96 12.31
N VAL A 32 5.47 -17.93 11.58
CA VAL A 32 5.69 -16.59 12.13
C VAL A 32 4.69 -15.55 11.63
N VAL A 33 3.61 -16.01 11.01
CA VAL A 33 2.52 -15.18 10.51
C VAL A 33 1.25 -15.56 11.25
N ASP A 34 0.66 -14.60 11.98
CA ASP A 34 -0.58 -14.83 12.73
C ASP A 34 -1.81 -14.60 11.85
N THR A 35 -1.78 -13.56 11.00
CA THR A 35 -2.91 -13.22 10.12
C THR A 35 -2.43 -12.72 8.78
N VAL A 36 -3.13 -13.12 7.71
CA VAL A 36 -2.96 -12.61 6.35
C VAL A 36 -4.26 -11.95 5.91
N THR A 37 -4.18 -10.68 5.48
CA THR A 37 -5.33 -9.90 5.02
C THR A 37 -5.06 -9.38 3.62
N GLU A 38 -6.02 -9.57 2.71
CA GLU A 38 -5.96 -8.94 1.39
C GLU A 38 -6.31 -7.45 1.51
N VAL A 39 -5.36 -6.59 1.13
CA VAL A 39 -5.50 -5.13 1.11
C VAL A 39 -4.85 -4.64 -0.17
N GLN A 40 -5.66 -4.54 -1.23
CA GLN A 40 -5.18 -4.07 -2.53
C GLN A 40 -4.72 -2.62 -2.41
N TYR A 41 -3.57 -2.31 -3.00
CA TYR A 41 -2.94 -1.00 -2.91
C TYR A 41 -2.53 -0.58 -1.49
N GLY A 42 -2.29 -1.54 -0.59
CA GLY A 42 -2.00 -1.28 0.82
C GLY A 42 -0.66 -0.56 1.07
N ALA A 43 0.28 -0.61 0.12
CA ALA A 43 1.56 0.09 0.22
C ALA A 43 1.51 1.51 -0.36
N TYR A 44 0.40 1.94 -0.98
CA TYR A 44 0.24 3.29 -1.50
C TYR A 44 0.45 4.34 -0.39
N PRO A 45 1.14 5.48 -0.63
CA PRO A 45 1.69 5.98 -1.91
C PRO A 45 3.08 5.43 -2.28
N GLY A 46 3.59 4.46 -1.52
CA GLY A 46 4.80 3.70 -1.83
C GLY A 46 4.62 2.75 -3.02
N ALA A 47 5.70 2.08 -3.41
CA ALA A 47 5.66 1.05 -4.44
C ALA A 47 5.45 -0.34 -3.82
N SER A 48 4.74 -1.19 -4.56
CA SER A 48 4.67 -2.64 -4.33
C SER A 48 5.19 -3.32 -5.58
N TYR A 49 6.41 -3.87 -5.49
CA TYR A 49 7.12 -4.40 -6.64
C TYR A 49 6.31 -5.48 -7.36
N GLY A 50 6.18 -5.35 -8.68
CA GLY A 50 5.40 -6.25 -9.51
C GLY A 50 3.89 -5.94 -9.55
N ASN A 51 3.42 -4.98 -8.73
CA ASN A 51 2.03 -4.55 -8.68
C ASN A 51 1.84 -3.09 -9.13
N TYR A 52 2.58 -2.14 -8.53
CA TYR A 52 2.50 -0.71 -8.86
C TYR A 52 3.72 0.10 -8.35
N TRP A 53 4.00 1.21 -9.04
CA TRP A 53 5.09 2.14 -8.73
C TRP A 53 4.70 3.21 -7.70
N PHE A 54 5.68 3.99 -7.23
CA PHE A 54 5.50 5.11 -6.31
C PHE A 54 4.64 6.23 -6.90
N ASP A 55 3.69 6.74 -6.10
CA ASP A 55 3.00 7.99 -6.41
C ASP A 55 3.81 9.19 -5.92
N MET A 56 4.70 9.66 -6.79
CA MET A 56 5.55 10.82 -6.50
C MET A 56 4.76 12.11 -6.32
N ASP A 57 3.57 12.23 -6.91
CA ASP A 57 2.78 13.45 -6.85
C ASP A 57 2.09 13.54 -5.47
N HIS A 58 1.50 12.43 -5.00
CA HIS A 58 0.91 12.35 -3.66
C HIS A 58 1.97 12.49 -2.56
N LEU A 59 3.14 11.86 -2.73
CA LEU A 59 4.28 12.01 -1.80
C LEU A 59 4.75 13.46 -1.69
N LYS A 60 4.88 14.18 -2.82
CA LYS A 60 5.27 15.60 -2.82
C LYS A 60 4.20 16.49 -2.19
N MET A 61 2.93 16.21 -2.46
CA MET A 61 1.81 16.89 -1.82
C MET A 61 1.90 16.75 -0.29
N PHE A 62 1.94 15.52 0.23
CA PHE A 62 2.02 15.30 1.67
C PHE A 62 3.28 15.91 2.30
N ARG A 63 4.43 15.81 1.62
CA ARG A 63 5.68 16.44 2.07
C ARG A 63 5.56 17.96 2.17
N SER A 64 4.94 18.62 1.18
CA SER A 64 4.76 20.07 1.20
C SER A 64 3.90 20.52 2.39
N ILE A 65 2.82 19.80 2.69
CA ILE A 65 1.94 20.05 3.84
C ILE A 65 2.72 19.90 5.16
N CYS A 66 3.56 18.85 5.27
CA CYS A 66 4.40 18.64 6.45
C CYS A 66 5.47 19.73 6.60
N GLU A 67 6.09 20.18 5.50
CA GLU A 67 7.05 21.29 5.54
C GLU A 67 6.40 22.60 5.96
N ASP A 68 5.18 22.88 5.51
CA ASP A 68 4.44 24.08 5.91
C ASP A 68 4.09 24.05 7.40
N PHE A 69 3.67 22.89 7.93
CA PHE A 69 3.48 22.70 9.37
C PHE A 69 4.80 22.92 10.14
N ARG A 70 5.92 22.36 9.65
CA ARG A 70 7.24 22.51 10.28
C ARG A 70 7.71 23.97 10.32
N LYS A 71 7.43 24.77 9.28
CA LYS A 71 7.87 26.17 9.18
C LYS A 71 6.98 27.15 9.94
N THR A 72 5.67 26.95 9.86
CA THR A 72 4.69 27.93 10.37
C THR A 72 4.12 27.54 11.74
N GLY A 73 4.15 26.26 12.09
CA GLY A 73 3.44 25.70 13.24
C GLY A 73 1.93 25.57 13.04
N SER A 74 1.37 26.01 11.90
CA SER A 74 -0.07 25.86 11.62
C SER A 74 -0.41 24.42 11.26
N LYS A 75 -1.42 23.88 11.94
CA LYS A 75 -1.92 22.51 11.72
C LYS A 75 -3.04 22.45 10.70
N ASP A 76 -3.51 23.57 10.16
CA ASP A 76 -4.77 23.63 9.42
C ASP A 76 -4.72 22.79 8.14
N ALA A 77 -3.64 22.91 7.36
CA ALA A 77 -3.44 22.13 6.13
C ALA A 77 -3.25 20.63 6.43
N LEU A 78 -2.50 20.31 7.48
CA LEU A 78 -2.26 18.93 7.89
C LEU A 78 -3.55 18.27 8.38
N LYS A 79 -4.32 18.97 9.20
CA LYS A 79 -5.63 18.51 9.68
C LYS A 79 -6.56 18.26 8.50
N LYS A 80 -6.65 19.19 7.54
CA LYS A 80 -7.46 19.00 6.34
C LYS A 80 -7.07 17.74 5.57
N TYR A 81 -5.77 17.47 5.42
CA TYR A 81 -5.29 16.24 4.77
C TYR A 81 -5.74 14.98 5.53
N TYR A 82 -5.57 14.94 6.85
CA TYR A 82 -6.00 13.79 7.65
C TYR A 82 -7.52 13.62 7.65
N ASP A 83 -8.27 14.71 7.74
CA ASP A 83 -9.74 14.68 7.68
C ASP A 83 -10.21 14.17 6.31
N GLU A 84 -9.53 14.52 5.22
CA GLU A 84 -9.89 14.10 3.87
C GLU A 84 -9.47 12.66 3.57
N TYR A 85 -8.21 12.29 3.79
CA TYR A 85 -7.67 11.00 3.32
C TYR A 85 -7.70 9.88 4.37
N ILE A 86 -7.90 10.19 5.65
CA ILE A 86 -7.80 9.20 6.73
C ILE A 86 -9.10 9.14 7.54
N PHE A 87 -9.45 10.21 8.24
CA PHE A 87 -10.62 10.21 9.14
C PHE A 87 -11.96 10.31 8.41
N GLY A 88 -11.96 10.82 7.18
CA GLY A 88 -13.13 10.89 6.31
C GLY A 88 -13.28 9.69 5.37
N CYS A 89 -12.57 8.59 5.64
CA CYS A 89 -12.70 7.31 4.94
C CYS A 89 -13.19 6.28 5.97
N GLU A 90 -14.25 5.52 5.64
CA GLU A 90 -14.74 4.44 6.52
C GLU A 90 -13.87 3.20 6.39
N ASN A 91 -13.35 2.95 5.19
CA ASN A 91 -12.50 1.81 4.87
C ASN A 91 -11.35 2.20 3.91
N HIS A 92 -10.51 1.22 3.56
CA HIS A 92 -9.38 1.42 2.66
C HIS A 92 -9.80 1.70 1.21
N ASP A 93 -10.90 1.12 0.76
CA ASP A 93 -11.40 1.34 -0.61
C ASP A 93 -11.82 2.80 -0.80
N ASP A 94 -12.46 3.42 0.20
CA ASP A 94 -12.81 4.85 0.17
C ASP A 94 -11.57 5.75 0.00
N PHE A 95 -10.45 5.36 0.60
CA PHE A 95 -9.18 6.08 0.45
C PHE A 95 -8.64 5.92 -0.97
N ILE A 96 -8.66 4.70 -1.53
CA ILE A 96 -8.20 4.44 -2.90
C ILE A 96 -9.08 5.12 -3.95
N ASP A 97 -10.40 5.19 -3.71
CA ASP A 97 -11.34 5.90 -4.58
C ASP A 97 -11.00 7.39 -4.71
N LYS A 98 -10.49 8.02 -3.64
CA LYS A 98 -10.03 9.43 -3.66
C LYS A 98 -8.80 9.65 -4.52
N ILE A 99 -7.93 8.64 -4.67
CA ILE A 99 -6.75 8.70 -5.55
C ILE A 99 -7.18 8.62 -7.02
N GLY A 100 -8.18 7.77 -7.27
CA GLY A 100 -8.84 7.63 -8.56
C GLY A 100 -8.15 6.64 -9.51
N TYR A 101 -8.98 5.97 -10.30
CA TYR A 101 -8.58 4.90 -11.22
C TYR A 101 -7.45 5.28 -12.18
N LYS A 102 -7.46 6.51 -12.72
CA LYS A 102 -6.46 6.94 -13.72
C LYS A 102 -5.05 6.97 -13.14
N THR A 103 -4.92 7.45 -11.90
CA THR A 103 -3.65 7.52 -11.19
C THR A 103 -3.15 6.10 -10.93
N ILE A 104 -4.00 5.25 -10.34
CA ILE A 104 -3.67 3.85 -10.06
C ILE A 104 -3.25 3.11 -11.33
N LYS A 105 -4.00 3.25 -12.43
CA LYS A 105 -3.65 2.64 -13.72
C LYS A 105 -2.28 3.08 -14.21
N LYS A 106 -1.99 4.38 -14.17
CA LYS A 106 -0.67 4.93 -14.55
C LYS A 106 0.45 4.34 -13.69
N LEU A 107 0.25 4.21 -12.38
CA LEU A 107 1.26 3.63 -11.47
C LEU A 107 1.53 2.16 -11.77
N LYS A 108 0.49 1.39 -12.13
CA LYS A 108 0.63 0.00 -12.59
C LYS A 108 1.41 -0.09 -13.90
N GLU A 109 1.11 0.79 -14.86
CA GLU A 109 1.83 0.85 -16.14
C GLU A 109 3.31 1.24 -15.95
N MET A 110 3.61 2.13 -15.01
CA MET A 110 4.98 2.56 -14.71
C MET A 110 5.86 1.48 -14.07
N ASP A 111 5.28 0.58 -13.26
CA ASP A 111 6.01 -0.56 -12.69
C ASP A 111 6.40 -1.58 -13.77
N GLY A 112 5.64 -1.61 -14.88
CA GLY A 112 5.81 -2.56 -15.98
C GLY A 112 5.16 -3.92 -15.71
N GLY A 113 4.73 -4.18 -14.47
CA GLY A 113 4.11 -5.42 -14.03
C GLY A 113 5.07 -6.62 -14.06
N GLN A 114 4.95 -7.51 -13.08
CA GLN A 114 5.57 -8.84 -13.19
C GLN A 114 4.50 -9.83 -13.64
N PRO A 115 4.80 -10.77 -14.54
CA PRO A 115 3.88 -11.86 -14.81
C PRO A 115 3.63 -12.59 -13.49
N ILE A 116 2.37 -12.61 -13.06
CA ILE A 116 1.96 -13.36 -11.88
C ILE A 116 2.04 -14.84 -12.26
N ILE A 117 3.19 -15.47 -11.99
CA ILE A 117 3.44 -16.89 -12.28
C ILE A 117 2.58 -17.77 -11.34
N LEU A 118 2.18 -17.22 -10.19
CA LEU A 118 1.40 -17.90 -9.16
C LEU A 118 -0.05 -17.40 -9.22
N THR A 119 -0.90 -18.08 -9.99
CA THR A 119 -2.34 -17.83 -9.98
C THR A 119 -3.09 -18.83 -9.10
#